data_AF-A0A3M1VW99-F1
#
_entry.id   AF-A0A3M1VW99-F1
#
_cell.length_a   1.000
_cell.length_b   1.000
_cell.length_c   1.000
_cell.angle_alpha   90.00
_cell.angle_beta   90.00
_cell.angle_gamma   90.00
#
_symmetry.space_group_name_H-M   'P 1'
#
loop_
_entity.id
_entity.type
_entity.pdbx_description
1 polymer ?
#
loop_
_entity_poly.entity_id
_entity_poly.type
_entity_poly.pdbx_seq_one_letter_code
_entity_poly.pdbx_strand_id
1 'polypeptide(L)'
;MNISADALKLWLDAEYEEYLSFLKELVEINSFSLNSTGSNRVQDLLQRELKICGMHVERTALDSCGDYIFAKSCPDESGYLMLAGHVDTVHSEDSGFSSFRLDGERGYGPG
;
A
#
# COMPACT_ATOMS: atom_id res chain seq x y z
N MET A 1 -12.83 -23.13 4.35
CA MET A 1 -12.56 -23.55 2.96
C MET A 1 -11.05 -23.73 2.84
N ASN A 2 -10.55 -24.90 2.47
CA ASN A 2 -9.10 -25.10 2.29
C ASN A 2 -8.75 -24.74 0.84
N ILE A 3 -8.11 -23.60 0.64
CA ILE A 3 -7.59 -23.18 -0.66
C ILE A 3 -6.21 -23.84 -0.83
N SER A 4 -5.94 -24.48 -1.97
CA SER A 4 -4.63 -25.07 -2.24
C SER A 4 -3.62 -23.99 -2.63
N ALA A 5 -2.33 -24.25 -2.41
CA ALA A 5 -1.26 -23.34 -2.84
C ALA A 5 -1.29 -23.09 -4.35
N ASP A 6 -1.60 -24.11 -5.16
CA ASP A 6 -1.70 -23.98 -6.61
C ASP A 6 -2.88 -23.10 -7.04
N ALA A 7 -4.03 -23.24 -6.38
CA ALA A 7 -5.19 -22.38 -6.64
C ALA A 7 -4.89 -20.92 -6.27
N LEU A 8 -4.20 -20.69 -5.14
CA LEU A 8 -3.77 -19.35 -4.74
C LEU A 8 -2.79 -18.75 -5.74
N LYS A 9 -1.82 -19.54 -6.23
CA LYS A 9 -0.85 -19.08 -7.22
C LYS A 9 -1.53 -18.71 -8.55
N LEU A 10 -2.43 -19.56 -9.06
CA LEU A 10 -3.19 -19.27 -10.28
C LEU A 10 -4.01 -17.99 -10.17
N TRP A 11 -4.58 -17.73 -9.00
CA TRP A 11 -5.29 -16.48 -8.75
C TRP A 11 -4.33 -15.29 -8.72
N LEU A 12 -3.21 -15.37 -7.98
CA LEU A 12 -2.21 -14.30 -7.94
C LEU A 12 -1.63 -13.98 -9.33
N ASP A 13 -1.41 -15.00 -10.17
CA ASP A 13 -0.93 -14.82 -11.55
C ASP A 13 -1.96 -14.04 -12.39
N ALA A 14 -3.26 -14.21 -12.13
CA ALA A 14 -4.32 -13.48 -12.83
C ALA A 14 -4.46 -12.02 -12.35
N GLU A 15 -4.13 -11.73 -11.09
CA GLU A 15 -4.20 -10.39 -10.47
C GLU A 15 -2.91 -9.57 -10.68
N TYR A 16 -1.85 -10.18 -11.22
CA TYR A 16 -0.51 -9.61 -11.28
C TYR A 16 -0.47 -8.19 -11.88
N GLU A 17 -1.12 -7.99 -13.02
CA GLU A 17 -1.12 -6.69 -13.72
C GLU A 17 -1.85 -5.60 -12.92
N GLU A 18 -2.93 -5.96 -12.21
CA GLU A 18 -3.67 -5.02 -11.37
C GLU A 18 -2.84 -4.61 -10.16
N TYR A 19 -2.16 -5.56 -9.51
CA TYR A 19 -1.27 -5.26 -8.39
C TYR A 19 -0.05 -4.46 -8.81
N LEU A 20 0.51 -4.74 -9.99
CA LEU A 20 1.62 -3.98 -10.53
C LEU A 20 1.19 -2.55 -10.87
N SER A 21 0.00 -2.37 -11.44
CA SER A 21 -0.58 -1.05 -11.72
C SER A 21 -0.84 -0.27 -10.43
N PHE A 22 -1.36 -0.92 -9.39
CA PHE A 22 -1.58 -0.29 -8.10
C PHE A 22 -0.27 0.09 -7.41
N LEU A 23 0.74 -0.80 -7.44
CA LEU A 23 2.08 -0.49 -6.94
C LEU A 23 2.68 0.72 -7.65
N LYS A 24 2.53 0.80 -8.97
CA LYS A 24 2.93 1.97 -9.75
C LYS A 24 2.23 3.25 -9.27
N GLU A 25 0.91 3.21 -9.05
CA GLU A 25 0.13 4.35 -8.55
C GLU A 25 0.68 4.85 -7.20
N LEU A 26 1.01 3.93 -6.29
CA LEU A 26 1.61 4.26 -4.98
C LEU A 26 3.00 4.89 -5.14
N VAL A 27 3.88 4.26 -5.93
CA VAL A 27 5.29 4.67 -6.12
C VAL A 27 5.42 6.02 -6.82
N GLU A 28 4.50 6.37 -7.73
CA GLU A 28 4.51 7.65 -8.44
C GLU A 28 3.98 8.82 -7.58
N ILE A 29 3.48 8.55 -6.37
CA ILE A 29 3.20 9.58 -5.38
C ILE A 29 4.46 9.79 -4.54
N ASN A 30 5.07 10.97 -4.65
CA ASN A 30 6.15 11.32 -3.72
C ASN A 30 5.61 11.36 -2.29
N SER A 31 6.04 10.42 -1.46
CA SER A 31 5.67 10.32 -0.05
C SER A 31 6.88 10.56 0.87
N PHE A 32 7.77 11.49 0.52
CA PHE A 32 8.91 11.83 1.36
C PHE A 32 8.48 12.02 2.83
N SER A 33 9.27 11.61 3.83
CA SER A 33 8.90 11.71 5.24
C SER A 33 8.48 13.11 5.71
N LEU A 34 8.95 14.18 5.05
CA LEU A 34 8.56 15.58 5.32
C LEU A 34 7.45 16.12 4.39
N ASN A 35 6.96 15.29 3.46
CA ASN A 35 5.84 15.58 2.57
C ASN A 35 4.57 14.90 3.06
N SER A 36 3.96 15.45 4.12
CA SER A 36 2.72 14.91 4.71
C SER A 36 1.57 14.87 3.70
N THR A 37 1.51 15.82 2.76
CA THR A 37 0.52 15.81 1.66
C THR A 37 0.67 14.56 0.80
N GLY A 38 1.90 14.22 0.43
CA GLY A 38 2.24 13.00 -0.31
C GLY A 38 1.87 11.73 0.44
N SER A 39 2.31 11.61 1.69
CA SER A 39 1.96 10.47 2.56
C SER A 39 0.44 10.33 2.71
N ASN A 40 -0.29 11.43 2.88
CA ASN A 40 -1.75 11.41 3.01
C ASN A 40 -2.47 10.93 1.75
N ARG A 41 -1.93 11.23 0.56
CA ARG A 41 -2.44 10.69 -0.70
C ARG A 41 -2.21 9.19 -0.83
N VAL A 42 -1.06 8.68 -0.37
CA VAL A 42 -0.83 7.23 -0.29
C VAL A 42 -1.82 6.58 0.67
N GLN A 43 -2.07 7.20 1.84
CA GLN A 43 -3.09 6.72 2.78
C GLN A 43 -4.51 6.73 2.19
N ASP A 44 -4.85 7.71 1.34
CA ASP A 44 -6.15 7.73 0.64
C ASP A 44 -6.33 6.49 -0.24
N LEU A 45 -5.29 6.12 -0.99
CA LEU A 45 -5.28 4.93 -1.86
C LEU A 45 -5.37 3.63 -1.04
N LEU A 46 -4.55 3.51 0.01
CA LEU A 46 -4.61 2.32 0.86
C LEU A 46 -5.96 2.19 1.57
N GLN A 47 -6.52 3.29 2.06
CA GLN A 47 -7.86 3.29 2.66
C GLN A 47 -8.94 2.86 1.65
N ARG A 48 -8.84 3.28 0.38
CA ARG A 48 -9.73 2.83 -0.70
C ARG A 48 -9.68 1.32 -0.86
N GLU A 49 -8.48 0.76 -1.05
CA GLU A 49 -8.31 -0.68 -1.28
C GLU A 49 -8.70 -1.53 -0.07
N LEU A 50 -8.33 -1.10 1.14
CA LEU A 50 -8.71 -1.81 2.37
C LEU A 50 -10.24 -1.86 2.56
N LYS A 51 -10.95 -0.77 2.20
CA LYS A 51 -12.42 -0.74 2.21
C LYS A 51 -13.01 -1.66 1.13
N ILE A 52 -12.41 -1.73 -0.06
CA ILE A 52 -12.83 -2.67 -1.13
C ILE A 52 -12.67 -4.12 -0.66
N CYS A 53 -11.60 -4.42 0.08
CA CYS A 53 -11.39 -5.71 0.73
C CYS A 53 -12.33 -6.01 1.91
N GLY A 54 -13.28 -5.12 2.21
CA GLY A 54 -14.26 -5.29 3.28
C GLY A 54 -13.74 -5.03 4.69
N MET A 55 -12.59 -4.37 4.84
CA MET A 55 -12.05 -4.01 6.16
C MET A 55 -12.69 -2.74 6.72
N HIS A 56 -12.82 -2.68 8.04
CA HIS A 56 -13.14 -1.45 8.75
C HIS A 56 -11.86 -0.62 8.92
N VAL A 57 -11.83 0.59 8.37
CA VAL A 57 -10.64 1.46 8.38
C VAL A 57 -10.93 2.73 9.19
N GLU A 58 -10.11 2.95 10.21
CA GLU A 58 -10.03 4.18 11.00
C GLU A 58 -8.80 4.98 10.57
N ARG A 59 -8.92 6.32 10.51
CA ARG A 59 -7.82 7.21 10.13
C ARG A 59 -7.62 8.27 11.20
N THR A 60 -6.36 8.50 11.56
CA THR A 60 -5.98 9.48 12.57
C THR A 60 -5.03 10.50 11.95
N ALA A 61 -5.40 11.77 12.03
CA ALA A 61 -4.58 12.89 11.57
C ALA A 61 -3.42 13.16 12.54
N LEU A 62 -2.25 13.52 11.99
CA LEU A 62 -1.07 13.93 12.75
C LEU A 62 -0.62 15.33 12.32
N ASP A 63 -0.11 16.12 13.27
CA ASP A 63 0.24 17.53 13.01
C ASP A 63 1.59 17.70 12.28
N SER A 64 2.53 16.78 12.48
CA SER A 64 3.93 16.92 12.05
C SER A 64 4.38 15.94 10.97
N CYS A 65 3.50 15.04 10.53
CA CYS A 65 3.79 14.03 9.51
C CYS A 65 2.49 13.58 8.83
N GLY A 66 2.57 12.61 7.91
CA GLY A 66 1.37 12.00 7.32
C GLY A 66 0.53 11.25 8.36
N ASP A 67 -0.77 11.16 8.09
CA ASP A 67 -1.75 10.40 8.84
C ASP A 67 -1.37 8.91 8.90
N TYR A 68 -1.93 8.20 9.87
CA TYR A 68 -1.91 6.73 9.87
C TYR A 68 -3.33 6.18 9.76
N ILE A 69 -3.41 4.96 9.23
CA ILE A 69 -4.66 4.19 9.16
C ILE A 69 -4.53 2.92 10.00
N PHE A 70 -5.64 2.53 10.63
CA PHE A 70 -5.79 1.25 11.31
C PHE A 70 -6.93 0.50 10.63
N ALA A 71 -6.65 -0.69 10.09
CA ALA A 71 -7.65 -1.52 9.41
C ALA A 71 -7.87 -2.85 10.15
N LYS A 72 -9.14 -3.25 10.29
CA LYS A 72 -9.56 -4.50 10.93
C LYS A 72 -10.45 -5.29 9.97
N SER A 73 -10.15 -6.57 9.78
CA SER A 73 -11.16 -7.55 9.35
C SER A 73 -12.11 -7.86 10.52
N CYS A 74 -13.35 -8.29 10.25
CA CYS A 74 -14.36 -8.51 11.29
C CYS A 74 -13.87 -9.43 12.44
N PRO A 75 -14.33 -9.21 13.70
CA PRO A 75 -13.55 -9.51 14.91
C PRO A 75 -13.96 -10.78 15.66
N ASP A 76 -14.85 -11.60 15.13
CA ASP A 76 -15.55 -12.60 15.95
C ASP A 76 -14.80 -13.94 16.12
N GLU A 77 -13.50 -13.99 15.81
CA GLU A 77 -12.68 -15.21 15.93
C GLU A 77 -11.46 -15.04 16.85
N SER A 78 -11.08 -16.12 17.53
CA SER A 78 -9.93 -16.15 18.43
C SER A 78 -8.62 -16.17 17.63
N GLY A 79 -7.77 -15.16 17.84
CA GLY A 79 -6.43 -15.07 17.25
C GLY A 79 -6.23 -13.74 16.53
N TYR A 80 -5.18 -13.01 16.89
CA TYR A 80 -4.87 -11.72 16.28
C TYR A 80 -3.56 -11.81 15.51
N LEU A 81 -3.59 -11.40 14.24
CA LEU A 81 -2.40 -11.12 13.44
C LEU A 81 -2.36 -9.62 13.17
N MET A 82 -1.22 -8.99 13.47
CA MET A 82 -0.98 -7.58 13.16
C MET A 82 0.04 -7.49 12.03
N LEU A 83 -0.33 -6.80 10.96
CA LEU A 83 0.56 -6.40 9.87
C LEU A 83 0.82 -4.90 10.02
N ALA A 84 2.10 -4.50 10.02
CA ALA A 84 2.51 -3.11 10.15
C ALA A 84 3.47 -2.74 9.02
N GLY A 85 3.32 -1.53 8.50
CA GLY A 85 4.17 -0.94 7.47
C GLY A 85 4.13 0.59 7.55
N HIS A 86 4.97 1.25 6.78
CA HIS A 86 5.00 2.70 6.62
C HIS A 86 4.81 3.06 5.14
N VAL A 87 4.32 4.27 4.89
CA VAL A 87 4.01 4.76 3.53
C VAL A 87 4.99 5.81 3.04
N ASP A 88 5.75 6.39 3.97
CA ASP A 88 6.71 7.44 3.66
C ASP A 88 8.04 6.87 3.16
N THR A 89 8.73 7.65 2.34
CA THR A 89 10.01 7.30 1.74
C THR A 89 11.09 8.30 2.08
N VAL A 90 12.34 7.93 1.83
CA VAL A 90 13.51 8.81 2.03
C VAL A 90 13.78 9.75 0.85
N HIS A 91 12.97 9.70 -0.21
CA HIS A 91 13.21 10.41 -1.46
C HIS A 91 12.44 11.73 -1.51
N SER A 92 13.13 12.86 -1.41
CA SER A 92 12.54 14.18 -1.62
C SER A 92 12.09 14.38 -3.08
N GLU A 93 11.24 15.39 -3.32
CA GLU A 93 10.79 15.75 -4.68
C GLU A 93 11.95 16.09 -5.62
N ASP A 94 13.02 16.69 -5.08
CA ASP A 94 14.24 17.04 -5.83
C ASP A 94 15.20 15.88 -6.07
N SER A 95 14.91 14.67 -5.56
CA SER A 95 15.81 13.51 -5.68
C SER A 95 15.96 13.01 -7.12
N GLY A 96 15.06 13.42 -8.03
CA GLY A 96 15.01 12.96 -9.42
C GLY A 96 14.54 11.50 -9.57
N PHE A 97 14.23 10.82 -8.47
CA PHE A 97 13.71 9.46 -8.45
C PHE A 97 12.22 9.47 -8.11
N SER A 98 11.39 9.71 -9.13
CA SER A 98 9.96 10.00 -8.98
C SER A 98 9.05 9.19 -9.88
N SER A 99 9.58 8.19 -10.59
CA SER A 99 8.82 7.38 -11.55
C SER A 99 9.03 5.90 -11.32
N PHE A 100 7.99 5.13 -11.63
CA PHE A 100 8.05 3.68 -11.64
C PHE A 100 8.46 3.16 -13.03
N ARG A 101 9.37 2.20 -13.06
CA ARG A 101 9.78 1.49 -14.29
C ARG A 101 9.93 0.00 -14.02
N LEU A 102 9.41 -0.82 -14.93
CA LEU A 102 9.67 -2.26 -14.96
C LEU A 102 10.76 -2.59 -15.98
N ASP A 103 11.69 -3.46 -15.61
CA ASP A 103 12.78 -3.97 -16.45
C ASP A 103 12.86 -5.50 -16.30
N GLY A 104 12.19 -6.21 -17.20
CA GLY A 104 11.95 -7.64 -17.04
C GLY A 104 11.16 -7.91 -15.75
N GLU A 105 11.76 -8.66 -14.83
CA GLU A 105 11.15 -9.01 -13.53
C GLU A 105 11.50 -8.02 -12.41
N ARG A 106 12.19 -6.91 -12.72
CA ARG A 106 12.65 -5.92 -11.72
C ARG A 106 11.88 -4.62 -11.82
N GLY A 107 11.21 -4.23 -10.73
CA GLY A 107 10.62 -2.90 -10.56
C GLY A 107 11.63 -1.90 -9.98
N TYR A 108 11.60 -0.67 -10.48
CA TYR A 108 12.42 0.46 -10.02
C TYR A 108 11.52 1.65 -9.75
N GLY A 109 11.66 2.27 -8.58
CA GLY A 109 10.99 3.51 -8.19
C GLY A 109 11.25 3.82 -6.71
N PRO A 110 10.90 5.02 -6.22
CA PRO A 110 11.09 5.39 -4.83
C PRO A 110 10.11 4.64 -3.89
N GLY A 111 10.65 3.96 -2.88
CA GLY A 111 9.87 3.08 -1.98
C GLY A 111 9.85 1.64 -2.46
#